data_AF-A0A081CG62-F1
#
_entry.id   AF-A0A081CG62-F1
#
_cell.length_a   1.000
_cell.length_b   1.000
_cell.length_c   1.000
_cell.angle_alpha   90.00
_cell.angle_beta   90.00
_cell.angle_gamma   90.00
#
_symmetry.space_group_name_H-M   'P 1'
#
loop_
_entity.id
_entity.type
_entity.pdbx_description
1 polymer ?
#
loop_
_entity_poly.entity_id
_entity_poly.type
_entity_poly.pdbx_seq_one_letter_code
_entity_poly.pdbx_strand_id
1 'polypeptide(L)'
;MQAEKSEKEGAAHVLCLNAGSSSLKFKVYATPELHTVLGGSVKLSDSGAKVCIRGESGVYEEEQEWDAISPGVLEHILAMMKRFEEVDIRTVVHRVVHGAHLSSGVAITKEDQHHLQTLEWLARFAPLHNGVSVSLIRACLASSLLRDCENVCCFDTHFHATIDEVRGRYLLDRGLAGSALPGGMEMRRWGFHGLSYEAVLHTLPAVLGRERAEVNAILCHLGAGSSVCAVVQGRSWDTSMGLTPLEGLPGATRSGTVDPVLVMHIPRANERQPSGVTHAEEVLNQHSGFKAVAGTSDFRTLVERRKTDSSEGKSAKLAFDMYVDRLVGFLGSYAAKMSARGGVHAVVFTGGIGEASHELHVALAHALDLSPLAPADIATKAREGCRQLGRGGLGLDESGSVPWLGCAYKLAPSPFDPVCETTTMSNANHPANRVISTSIDIAAPIEVVRSVLLDFASYPDWASFVTSISTSNLAVGSKLSVRIEPPGGTAMTMTPTVVLLDDRGFGWQGHLANWPGLFDGRHLFLLHQDADGTRLEHREEFGGVLYTPLMGWLGMGAKTKNGFEAFNQAIKSRAEEVARK
;
A
#
# COMPACT_ATOMS: atom_id res chain seq x y z
N MET A 1 20.63 28.81 40.53
CA MET A 1 21.46 27.61 40.81
C MET A 1 20.71 26.31 41.16
N GLN A 2 19.48 26.29 41.71
CA GLN A 2 18.69 25.04 41.78
C GLN A 2 17.50 24.98 40.81
N ALA A 3 17.09 26.09 40.19
CA ALA A 3 15.98 26.14 39.24
C ALA A 3 16.38 25.85 37.76
N GLU A 4 17.67 25.92 37.41
CA GLU A 4 18.18 25.73 36.03
C GLU A 4 18.62 24.28 35.74
N LYS A 5 18.23 23.33 36.61
CA LYS A 5 18.72 21.93 36.55
C LYS A 5 17.64 20.90 36.21
N SER A 6 16.41 21.32 35.95
CA SER A 6 15.29 20.43 35.56
C SER A 6 14.83 20.57 34.10
N GLU A 7 15.50 21.40 33.27
CA GLU A 7 15.16 21.59 31.85
C GLU A 7 16.15 20.89 30.88
N LYS A 8 16.88 19.89 31.38
CA LYS A 8 17.75 18.99 30.59
C LYS A 8 17.65 17.53 31.02
N GLU A 9 16.43 17.05 31.27
CA GLU A 9 16.15 15.65 30.94
C GLU A 9 16.06 15.59 29.41
N GLY A 10 17.08 15.00 28.77
CA GLY A 10 17.09 14.82 27.31
C GLY A 10 15.90 13.94 26.90
N ALA A 11 15.35 14.18 25.72
CA ALA A 11 14.22 13.42 25.21
C ALA A 11 14.57 11.92 25.23
N ALA A 12 13.76 11.12 25.95
CA ALA A 12 13.95 9.68 26.00
C ALA A 12 13.44 9.05 24.70
N HIS A 13 14.17 8.07 24.18
CA HIS A 13 13.87 7.46 22.89
C HIS A 13 13.44 5.99 22.99
N VAL A 14 12.50 5.60 22.12
CA VAL A 14 12.05 4.23 21.93
C VAL A 14 12.57 3.69 20.61
N LEU A 15 13.39 2.64 20.65
CA LEU A 15 13.87 1.91 19.47
C LEU A 15 12.94 0.73 19.18
N CYS A 16 12.21 0.77 18.08
CA CYS A 16 11.41 -0.36 17.59
C CYS A 16 12.22 -1.21 16.60
N LEU A 17 12.32 -2.52 16.87
CA LEU A 17 13.01 -3.52 16.04
C LEU A 17 12.02 -4.52 15.42
N ASN A 18 12.16 -4.74 14.12
CA ASN A 18 11.44 -5.75 13.36
C ASN A 18 12.42 -6.62 12.57
N ALA A 19 12.75 -7.78 13.14
CA ALA A 19 13.71 -8.72 12.59
C ALA A 19 13.03 -9.84 11.79
N GLY A 20 13.54 -10.12 10.60
CA GLY A 20 13.25 -11.31 9.81
C GLY A 20 14.55 -11.96 9.32
N SER A 21 14.46 -13.12 8.67
CA SER A 21 15.63 -13.86 8.17
C SER A 21 16.48 -13.07 7.18
N SER A 22 15.86 -12.26 6.31
CA SER A 22 16.53 -11.49 5.24
C SER A 22 16.58 -9.98 5.47
N SER A 23 16.06 -9.47 6.59
CA SER A 23 16.15 -8.03 6.89
C SER A 23 15.92 -7.71 8.37
N LEU A 24 16.58 -6.64 8.84
CA LEU A 24 16.29 -5.99 10.12
C LEU A 24 15.79 -4.58 9.81
N LYS A 25 14.54 -4.26 10.14
CA LYS A 25 13.99 -2.90 10.06
C LYS A 25 13.93 -2.29 11.44
N PHE A 26 14.21 -1.00 11.54
CA PHE A 26 14.16 -0.28 12.81
C PHE A 26 13.68 1.17 12.64
N LYS A 27 13.10 1.71 13.71
CA LYS A 27 12.77 3.15 13.86
C LYS A 27 13.04 3.58 15.30
N VAL A 28 13.48 4.81 15.47
CA VAL A 28 13.54 5.47 16.78
C VAL A 28 12.49 6.57 16.84
N TYR A 29 11.77 6.62 17.95
CA TYR A 29 10.78 7.64 18.25
C TYR A 29 11.19 8.39 19.52
N ALA A 30 11.04 9.72 19.52
CA ALA A 30 11.17 10.52 20.73
C ALA A 30 9.87 10.49 21.53
N THR A 31 9.98 10.49 22.86
CA THR A 31 8.85 10.47 23.78
C THR A 31 8.59 11.86 24.38
N PRO A 32 7.34 12.18 24.77
CA PRO A 32 6.15 11.33 24.76
C PRO A 32 5.35 11.28 23.44
N GLU A 33 5.58 12.19 22.48
CA GLU A 33 4.70 12.35 21.29
C GLU A 33 4.86 11.24 20.24
N LEU A 34 5.89 10.39 20.35
CA LEU A 34 6.23 9.33 19.39
C LEU A 34 6.43 9.84 17.96
N HIS A 35 7.03 11.02 17.79
CA HIS A 35 7.52 11.47 16.48
C HIS A 35 8.79 10.70 16.10
N THR A 36 8.95 10.34 14.83
CA THR A 36 10.11 9.57 14.36
C THR A 36 11.34 10.46 14.27
N VAL A 37 12.42 10.08 14.97
CA VAL A 37 13.73 10.74 14.96
C VAL A 37 14.65 10.15 13.89
N LEU A 38 14.63 8.81 13.76
CA LEU A 38 15.35 8.13 12.68
C LEU A 38 14.66 6.81 12.28
N GLY A 39 14.94 6.34 11.09
CA GLY A 39 14.48 5.08 10.54
C GLY A 39 15.57 4.40 9.74
N GLY A 40 15.54 3.08 9.65
CA GLY A 40 16.55 2.36 8.90
C GLY A 40 16.21 0.90 8.63
N SER A 41 17.04 0.30 7.79
CA SER A 41 16.97 -1.13 7.49
C SER A 41 18.32 -1.70 7.09
N VAL A 42 18.59 -2.92 7.52
CA VAL A 42 19.54 -3.84 6.90
C VAL A 42 18.74 -4.78 6.00
N LYS A 43 19.14 -4.92 4.73
CA LYS A 43 18.56 -5.87 3.77
C LYS A 43 19.65 -6.80 3.27
N LEU A 44 19.43 -8.10 3.39
CA LEU A 44 20.33 -9.12 2.85
C LEU A 44 19.99 -9.42 1.39
N SER A 45 21.01 -9.81 0.63
CA SER A 45 20.98 -10.14 -0.79
C SER A 45 22.08 -11.17 -1.11
N ASP A 46 22.05 -11.75 -2.30
CA ASP A 46 23.07 -12.72 -2.73
C ASP A 46 24.48 -12.09 -2.84
N SER A 47 24.57 -10.75 -2.87
CA SER A 47 25.81 -9.96 -2.91
C SER A 47 26.19 -9.33 -1.55
N GLY A 48 25.63 -9.83 -0.44
CA GLY A 48 25.85 -9.28 0.91
C GLY A 48 24.67 -8.44 1.41
N ALA A 49 24.95 -7.46 2.27
CA ALA A 49 23.96 -6.68 2.97
C ALA A 49 24.05 -5.18 2.65
N LYS A 50 22.90 -4.54 2.40
CA LYS A 50 22.80 -3.08 2.35
C LYS A 50 22.21 -2.54 3.64
N VAL A 51 22.96 -1.65 4.29
CA VAL A 51 22.54 -0.83 5.42
C VAL A 51 22.05 0.52 4.89
N CYS A 52 20.92 0.98 5.41
CA CYS A 52 20.39 2.33 5.18
C CYS A 52 19.86 2.88 6.50
N ILE A 53 20.32 4.07 6.89
CA ILE A 53 19.84 4.83 8.05
C ILE A 53 19.46 6.22 7.57
N ARG A 54 18.36 6.77 8.07
CA ARG A 54 17.92 8.12 7.74
C ARG A 54 17.42 8.83 8.99
N GLY A 55 17.81 10.08 9.16
CA GLY A 55 17.55 10.96 10.31
C GLY A 55 17.62 12.42 9.86
N GLU A 56 17.46 13.37 10.78
CA GLU A 56 17.53 14.81 10.47
C GLU A 56 18.88 15.21 9.84
N SER A 57 19.95 14.52 10.24
CA SER A 57 21.31 14.63 9.70
C SER A 57 21.47 14.06 8.27
N GLY A 58 20.42 13.49 7.67
CA GLY A 58 20.37 13.09 6.25
C GLY A 58 20.20 11.59 6.02
N VAL A 59 20.92 11.05 5.04
CA VAL A 59 20.94 9.61 4.71
C VAL A 59 22.35 9.04 4.89
N TYR A 60 22.47 7.92 5.58
CA TYR A 60 23.65 7.06 5.60
C TYR A 60 23.34 5.76 4.86
N GLU A 61 24.20 5.37 3.91
CA GLU A 61 24.16 4.08 3.24
C GLU A 61 25.53 3.41 3.30
N GLU A 62 25.53 2.09 3.44
CA GLU A 62 26.74 1.27 3.58
C GLU A 62 26.46 -0.13 3.03
N GLU A 63 27.45 -0.74 2.39
CA GLU A 63 27.43 -2.13 1.95
C GLU A 63 28.35 -2.95 2.85
N GLN A 64 27.90 -4.15 3.22
CA GLN A 64 28.53 -5.02 4.22
C GLN A 64 28.49 -6.48 3.75
N GLU A 65 29.52 -7.26 4.07
CA GLU A 65 29.60 -8.69 3.74
C GLU A 65 28.91 -9.55 4.80
N TRP A 66 27.59 -9.37 4.99
CA TRP A 66 26.77 -10.18 5.89
C TRP A 66 25.81 -11.10 5.14
N ASP A 67 25.77 -12.37 5.56
CA ASP A 67 24.91 -13.43 5.05
C ASP A 67 23.66 -13.68 5.92
N ALA A 68 23.65 -13.21 7.16
CA ALA A 68 22.57 -13.38 8.12
C ALA A 68 22.37 -12.16 9.04
N ILE A 69 21.12 -11.90 9.44
CA ILE A 69 20.82 -10.94 10.51
C ILE A 69 21.23 -11.57 11.85
N SER A 70 22.21 -10.96 12.51
CA SER A 70 22.88 -11.52 13.70
C SER A 70 23.06 -10.47 14.81
N PRO A 71 23.45 -10.87 16.04
CA PRO A 71 23.83 -9.94 17.10
C PRO A 71 24.88 -8.90 16.67
N GLY A 72 25.86 -9.28 15.84
CA GLY A 72 26.87 -8.34 15.34
C GLY A 72 26.30 -7.27 14.40
N VAL A 73 25.31 -7.63 13.58
CA VAL A 73 24.56 -6.67 12.75
C VAL A 73 23.85 -5.65 13.63
N LEU A 74 23.20 -6.10 14.71
CA LEU A 74 22.53 -5.22 15.66
C LEU A 74 23.53 -4.29 16.38
N GLU A 75 24.66 -4.81 16.86
CA GLU A 75 25.69 -4.00 17.52
C GLU A 75 26.26 -2.91 16.60
N HIS A 76 26.53 -3.25 15.33
CA HIS A 76 26.94 -2.28 14.31
C HIS A 76 25.89 -1.19 14.11
N ILE A 77 24.62 -1.57 13.96
CA ILE A 77 23.51 -0.61 13.79
C ILE A 77 23.35 0.30 15.02
N LEU A 78 23.43 -0.23 16.24
CA LEU A 78 23.37 0.57 17.46
C LEU A 78 24.54 1.56 17.57
N ALA A 79 25.75 1.14 17.18
CA ALA A 79 26.93 2.00 17.15
C ALA A 79 26.80 3.09 16.07
N MET A 80 26.30 2.74 14.87
CA MET A 80 26.10 3.69 13.78
C MET A 80 24.98 4.69 14.06
N MET A 81 23.86 4.26 14.67
CA MET A 81 22.78 5.16 15.09
C MET A 81 23.29 6.24 16.05
N LYS A 82 24.05 5.88 17.10
CA LYS A 82 24.63 6.84 18.05
C LYS A 82 25.70 7.76 17.46
N ARG A 83 26.23 7.44 16.27
CA ARG A 83 27.15 8.30 15.50
C ARG A 83 26.42 9.18 14.49
N PHE A 84 25.20 8.81 14.11
CA PHE A 84 24.40 9.48 13.09
C PHE A 84 23.43 10.49 13.70
N GLU A 85 22.87 10.20 14.87
CA GLU A 85 22.03 11.12 15.66
C GLU A 85 22.33 10.98 17.17
N GLU A 86 22.09 12.05 17.94
CA GLU A 86 22.19 12.03 19.40
C GLU A 86 20.95 11.35 20.03
N VAL A 87 20.95 10.02 20.08
CA VAL A 87 19.83 9.21 20.63
C VAL A 87 20.10 8.63 22.01
N ASP A 88 19.31 9.05 22.99
CA ASP A 88 19.20 8.43 24.32
C ASP A 88 18.09 7.38 24.36
N ILE A 89 18.41 6.15 23.93
CA ILE A 89 17.47 5.01 23.91
C ILE A 89 17.19 4.55 25.34
N ARG A 90 15.93 4.60 25.76
CA ARG A 90 15.47 4.11 27.08
C ARG A 90 14.57 2.89 27.01
N THR A 91 13.93 2.66 25.86
CA THR A 91 13.12 1.46 25.63
C THR A 91 13.45 0.84 24.27
N VAL A 92 13.52 -0.48 24.21
CA VAL A 92 13.66 -1.25 22.97
C VAL A 92 12.44 -2.15 22.80
N VAL A 93 11.66 -1.92 21.75
CA VAL A 93 10.45 -2.69 21.44
C VAL A 93 10.76 -3.71 20.34
N HIS A 94 10.58 -4.99 20.64
CA HIS A 94 10.86 -6.11 19.75
C HIS A 94 9.58 -6.69 19.18
N ARG A 95 9.43 -6.71 17.86
CA ARG A 95 8.40 -7.53 17.21
C ARG A 95 8.81 -9.01 17.28
N VAL A 96 7.94 -9.83 17.87
CA VAL A 96 8.05 -11.29 17.92
C VAL A 96 6.87 -11.89 17.17
N VAL A 97 7.11 -12.87 16.28
CA VAL A 97 6.05 -13.42 15.43
C VAL A 97 5.08 -14.27 16.26
N HIS A 98 5.59 -15.26 17.00
CA HIS A 98 4.78 -16.13 17.84
C HIS A 98 4.98 -15.82 19.34
N GLY A 99 3.90 -15.61 20.09
CA GLY A 99 3.94 -15.33 21.54
C GLY A 99 3.47 -16.48 22.46
N ALA A 100 2.87 -17.54 21.90
CA ALA A 100 2.21 -18.59 22.69
C ALA A 100 1.15 -17.97 23.63
N HIS A 101 1.14 -18.38 24.90
CA HIS A 101 0.21 -17.92 25.93
C HIS A 101 0.42 -16.44 26.34
N LEU A 102 1.48 -15.77 25.85
CA LEU A 102 1.75 -14.36 26.14
C LEU A 102 0.71 -13.48 25.41
N SER A 103 -0.26 -13.02 26.21
CA SER A 103 -1.48 -12.34 25.77
C SER A 103 -1.47 -10.83 26.03
N SER A 104 -0.29 -10.24 26.08
CA SER A 104 -0.04 -8.79 26.08
C SER A 104 1.41 -8.51 25.65
N GLY A 105 1.79 -7.24 25.50
CA GLY A 105 3.21 -6.88 25.46
C GLY A 105 3.87 -7.17 26.80
N VAL A 106 5.11 -7.66 26.79
CA VAL A 106 5.84 -8.08 27.99
C VAL A 106 7.18 -7.35 28.08
N ALA A 107 7.41 -6.62 29.17
CA ALA A 107 8.74 -6.13 29.52
C ALA A 107 9.60 -7.29 30.05
N ILE A 108 10.81 -7.45 29.51
CA ILE A 108 11.73 -8.55 29.77
C ILE A 108 13.07 -7.97 30.24
N THR A 109 13.61 -8.54 31.32
CA THR A 109 14.97 -8.25 31.81
C THR A 109 15.87 -9.49 31.71
N LYS A 110 17.13 -9.40 32.13
CA LYS A 110 18.06 -10.55 32.18
C LYS A 110 17.62 -11.60 33.21
N GLU A 111 16.97 -11.13 34.27
CA GLU A 111 16.51 -11.90 35.42
C GLU A 111 15.21 -12.65 35.12
N ASP A 112 14.48 -12.25 34.07
CA ASP A 112 13.22 -12.83 33.63
C ASP A 112 13.42 -14.15 32.85
N GLN A 113 13.92 -15.14 33.57
CA GLN A 113 14.23 -16.47 33.03
C GLN A 113 12.98 -17.20 32.50
N HIS A 114 11.78 -16.88 33.00
CA HIS A 114 10.54 -17.54 32.57
C HIS A 114 10.12 -17.13 31.15
N HIS A 115 10.06 -15.81 30.88
CA HIS A 115 9.75 -15.35 29.53
C HIS A 115 10.88 -15.64 28.55
N LEU A 116 12.15 -15.54 28.96
CA LEU A 116 13.30 -15.91 28.12
C LEU A 116 13.25 -17.39 27.71
N GLN A 117 13.00 -18.33 28.64
CA GLN A 117 12.85 -19.76 28.30
C GLN A 117 11.67 -20.02 27.35
N THR A 118 10.56 -19.28 27.52
CA THR A 118 9.40 -19.34 26.62
C THR A 118 9.76 -18.87 25.21
N LEU A 119 10.46 -17.75 25.08
CA LEU A 119 10.98 -17.23 23.80
C LEU A 119 11.97 -18.20 23.13
N GLU A 120 12.89 -18.78 23.89
CA GLU A 120 13.85 -19.78 23.40
C GLU A 120 13.19 -21.08 22.95
N TRP A 121 12.12 -21.49 23.62
CA TRP A 121 11.31 -22.60 23.16
C TRP A 121 10.57 -22.24 21.86
N LEU A 122 9.95 -21.06 21.77
CA LEU A 122 9.30 -20.57 20.56
C LEU A 122 10.27 -20.44 19.37
N ALA A 123 11.51 -20.02 19.61
CA ALA A 123 12.58 -19.98 18.61
C ALA A 123 12.98 -21.38 18.10
N ARG A 124 12.81 -22.45 18.91
CA ARG A 124 13.04 -23.83 18.48
C ARG A 124 11.81 -24.46 17.81
N PHE A 125 10.60 -24.03 18.21
CA PHE A 125 9.34 -24.48 17.61
C PHE A 125 9.10 -23.87 16.23
N ALA A 126 9.40 -22.58 16.06
CA ALA A 126 9.21 -21.83 14.82
C ALA A 126 10.51 -21.09 14.41
N PRO A 127 11.61 -21.79 14.11
CA PRO A 127 12.93 -21.20 13.86
C PRO A 127 12.93 -20.18 12.72
N LEU A 128 12.17 -20.43 11.65
CA LEU A 128 12.02 -19.51 10.51
C LEU A 128 11.27 -18.20 10.86
N HIS A 129 10.69 -18.09 12.05
CA HIS A 129 9.81 -16.98 12.43
C HIS A 129 10.28 -16.26 13.71
N ASN A 130 10.74 -17.00 14.72
CA ASN A 130 11.18 -16.45 16.01
C ASN A 130 12.70 -16.53 16.22
N GLY A 131 13.45 -17.32 15.44
CA GLY A 131 14.89 -17.56 15.69
C GLY A 131 15.72 -16.27 15.73
N VAL A 132 15.58 -15.43 14.71
CA VAL A 132 16.31 -14.15 14.60
C VAL A 132 15.87 -13.16 15.68
N SER A 133 14.56 -12.96 15.87
CA SER A 133 14.06 -11.98 16.86
C SER A 133 14.51 -12.32 18.28
N VAL A 134 14.47 -13.60 18.67
CA VAL A 134 14.91 -14.04 20.01
C VAL A 134 16.43 -13.94 20.19
N SER A 135 17.21 -14.16 19.11
CA SER A 135 18.65 -13.89 19.11
C SER A 135 18.95 -12.40 19.35
N LEU A 136 18.21 -11.50 18.68
CA LEU A 136 18.39 -10.06 18.85
C LEU A 136 17.88 -9.54 20.21
N ILE A 137 16.81 -10.12 20.78
CA ILE A 137 16.37 -9.80 22.16
C ILE A 137 17.50 -10.08 23.16
N ARG A 138 18.11 -11.27 23.08
CA ARG A 138 19.25 -11.65 23.92
C ARG A 138 20.46 -10.71 23.72
N ALA A 139 20.72 -10.31 22.48
CA ALA A 139 21.79 -9.36 22.15
C ALA A 139 21.52 -7.94 22.71
N CYS A 140 20.29 -7.42 22.59
CA CYS A 140 19.89 -6.15 23.21
C CYS A 140 20.05 -6.18 24.73
N LEU A 141 19.62 -7.25 25.39
CA LEU A 141 19.82 -7.43 26.83
C LEU A 141 21.33 -7.45 27.17
N ALA A 142 22.13 -8.22 26.44
CA ALA A 142 23.57 -8.33 26.68
C ALA A 142 24.35 -7.03 26.40
N SER A 143 23.87 -6.18 25.49
CA SER A 143 24.60 -5.02 24.97
C SER A 143 24.94 -3.98 26.04
N SER A 144 26.20 -3.55 26.05
CA SER A 144 26.66 -2.42 26.88
C SER A 144 26.06 -1.08 26.46
N LEU A 145 25.65 -0.95 25.19
CA LEU A 145 25.04 0.25 24.63
C LEU A 145 23.57 0.47 25.06
N LEU A 146 22.92 -0.60 25.55
CA LEU A 146 21.50 -0.66 25.93
C LEU A 146 21.30 -1.14 27.38
N ARG A 147 22.35 -1.08 28.20
CA ARG A 147 22.40 -1.68 29.55
C ARG A 147 21.29 -1.22 30.50
N ASP A 148 20.87 0.03 30.38
CA ASP A 148 19.88 0.67 31.24
C ASP A 148 18.51 0.83 30.52
N CYS A 149 18.28 0.09 29.43
CA CYS A 149 17.06 0.14 28.63
C CYS A 149 16.04 -0.94 29.01
N GLU A 150 14.77 -0.56 29.12
CA GLU A 150 13.66 -1.52 29.16
C GLU A 150 13.53 -2.24 27.81
N ASN A 151 13.37 -3.56 27.80
CA ASN A 151 13.16 -4.34 26.58
C ASN A 151 11.73 -4.90 26.58
N VAL A 152 10.88 -4.48 25.64
CA VAL A 152 9.47 -4.88 25.54
C VAL A 152 9.27 -5.77 24.32
N CYS A 153 8.69 -6.95 24.50
CA CYS A 153 8.30 -7.84 23.40
C CYS A 153 6.83 -7.65 23.03
N CYS A 154 6.54 -7.45 21.75
CA CYS A 154 5.19 -7.33 21.19
C CYS A 154 4.92 -8.47 20.21
N PHE A 155 3.84 -9.21 20.42
CA PHE A 155 3.57 -10.48 19.74
C PHE A 155 2.52 -10.35 18.65
N ASP A 156 2.80 -10.83 17.43
CA ASP A 156 1.81 -10.86 16.34
C ASP A 156 0.61 -11.81 16.63
N THR A 157 0.75 -12.76 17.55
CA THR A 157 -0.33 -13.65 18.00
C THR A 157 -1.29 -12.98 19.01
N HIS A 158 -0.88 -11.89 19.68
CA HIS A 158 -1.63 -11.32 20.80
C HIS A 158 -3.05 -10.89 20.42
N PHE A 159 -3.20 -10.16 19.31
CA PHE A 159 -4.49 -9.68 18.79
C PHE A 159 -5.52 -10.81 18.59
N HIS A 160 -5.03 -12.01 18.25
CA HIS A 160 -5.82 -13.19 17.94
C HIS A 160 -6.20 -14.03 19.18
N ALA A 161 -5.77 -13.65 20.39
CA ALA A 161 -6.15 -14.32 21.64
C ALA A 161 -7.67 -14.28 21.94
N THR A 162 -8.43 -13.48 21.19
CA THR A 162 -9.90 -13.39 21.27
C THR A 162 -10.64 -14.44 20.42
N ILE A 163 -9.93 -15.28 19.65
CA ILE A 163 -10.52 -16.35 18.84
C ILE A 163 -10.99 -17.51 19.73
N ASP A 164 -12.31 -17.77 19.70
CA ASP A 164 -12.94 -18.84 20.48
C ASP A 164 -12.54 -20.26 20.04
N GLU A 165 -12.94 -21.25 20.83
CA GLU A 165 -12.60 -22.66 20.60
C GLU A 165 -13.14 -23.23 19.28
N VAL A 166 -14.26 -22.70 18.78
CA VAL A 166 -14.91 -23.18 17.54
C VAL A 166 -14.10 -22.80 16.29
N ARG A 167 -13.33 -21.70 16.35
CA ARG A 167 -12.43 -21.25 15.27
C ARG A 167 -10.96 -21.53 15.57
N GLY A 168 -10.62 -21.65 16.85
CA GLY A 168 -9.29 -21.94 17.36
C GLY A 168 -8.86 -23.39 17.19
N ARG A 169 -9.68 -24.37 17.59
CA ARG A 169 -9.27 -25.78 17.62
C ARG A 169 -9.27 -26.40 16.23
N TYR A 170 -8.25 -27.20 15.94
CA TYR A 170 -8.31 -28.17 14.85
C TYR A 170 -9.05 -29.43 15.31
N LEU A 171 -9.76 -30.09 14.39
CA LEU A 171 -10.45 -31.37 14.65
C LEU A 171 -9.44 -32.54 14.60
N LEU A 172 -8.54 -32.56 15.58
CA LEU A 172 -7.53 -33.60 15.78
C LEU A 172 -7.92 -34.55 16.93
N ASP A 173 -7.17 -35.63 17.08
CA ASP A 173 -7.28 -36.51 18.25
C ASP A 173 -7.16 -35.70 19.56
N ARG A 174 -7.95 -36.05 20.57
CA ARG A 174 -8.03 -35.28 21.82
C ARG A 174 -6.72 -35.30 22.61
N GLY A 175 -5.95 -36.39 22.56
CA GLY A 175 -4.64 -36.50 23.20
C GLY A 175 -3.57 -35.64 22.52
N LEU A 176 -3.73 -35.35 21.22
CA LEU A 176 -2.88 -34.42 20.48
C LEU A 176 -3.34 -32.95 20.68
N ALA A 177 -4.64 -32.70 20.60
CA ALA A 177 -5.20 -31.35 20.64
C ALA A 177 -5.04 -30.64 22.00
N GLY A 178 -5.05 -31.38 23.12
CA GLY A 178 -5.05 -30.82 24.48
C GLY A 178 -3.73 -30.85 25.25
N SER A 179 -2.65 -31.45 24.71
CA SER A 179 -1.51 -31.85 25.55
C SER A 179 -0.12 -31.88 24.89
N ALA A 180 0.03 -31.57 23.60
CA ALA A 180 1.12 -32.16 22.80
C ALA A 180 2.29 -31.27 22.33
N LEU A 181 2.31 -29.95 22.57
CA LEU A 181 3.49 -29.13 22.26
C LEU A 181 4.25 -28.74 23.54
N PRO A 182 5.61 -28.74 23.53
CA PRO A 182 6.37 -28.28 24.69
C PRO A 182 6.11 -26.78 24.96
N GLY A 183 6.51 -26.27 26.11
CA GLY A 183 6.26 -24.86 26.48
C GLY A 183 4.78 -24.50 26.71
N GLY A 184 3.89 -25.50 26.80
CA GLY A 184 2.48 -25.28 27.13
C GLY A 184 1.62 -24.75 25.97
N MET A 185 2.05 -24.94 24.71
CA MET A 185 1.24 -24.58 23.55
C MET A 185 0.19 -25.63 23.19
N GLU A 186 -0.98 -25.18 22.76
CA GLU A 186 -1.98 -26.00 22.09
C GLU A 186 -1.71 -26.10 20.58
N MET A 187 -2.03 -27.25 19.98
CA MET A 187 -2.14 -27.40 18.52
C MET A 187 -3.44 -26.75 18.05
N ARG A 188 -3.42 -25.42 17.92
CA ARG A 188 -4.56 -24.57 17.54
C ARG A 188 -4.18 -23.52 16.51
N ARG A 189 -5.18 -22.86 15.94
CA ARG A 189 -5.04 -21.59 15.22
C ARG A 189 -4.60 -20.51 16.20
N TRP A 190 -3.41 -19.96 15.95
CA TRP A 190 -2.85 -18.83 16.71
C TRP A 190 -3.00 -17.51 15.94
N GLY A 191 -2.77 -17.51 14.63
CA GLY A 191 -2.88 -16.31 13.80
C GLY A 191 -1.71 -15.32 13.95
N PHE A 192 -1.45 -14.53 12.91
CA PHE A 192 -0.33 -13.58 12.86
C PHE A 192 -0.68 -12.34 12.03
N HIS A 193 0.24 -11.36 12.05
CA HIS A 193 0.03 -9.95 11.66
C HIS A 193 -0.89 -9.17 12.61
N GLY A 194 -1.08 -9.66 13.84
CA GLY A 194 -1.90 -9.01 14.86
C GLY A 194 -1.51 -7.57 15.16
N LEU A 195 -0.21 -7.24 15.14
CA LEU A 195 0.24 -5.85 15.33
C LEU A 195 -0.22 -4.93 14.18
N SER A 196 -0.30 -5.44 12.95
CA SER A 196 -0.84 -4.70 11.81
C SER A 196 -2.35 -4.54 11.89
N TYR A 197 -3.08 -5.56 12.34
CA TYR A 197 -4.53 -5.49 12.49
C TYR A 197 -4.96 -4.56 13.63
N GLU A 198 -4.22 -4.56 14.73
CA GLU A 198 -4.41 -3.63 15.83
C GLU A 198 -4.17 -2.18 15.38
N ALA A 199 -3.09 -1.90 14.64
CA ALA A 199 -2.83 -0.58 14.06
C ALA A 199 -3.95 -0.10 13.11
N VAL A 200 -4.53 -1.01 12.31
CA VAL A 200 -5.71 -0.69 11.50
C VAL A 200 -6.93 -0.38 12.38
N LEU A 201 -7.16 -1.13 13.46
CA LEU A 201 -8.28 -0.87 14.39
C LEU A 201 -8.11 0.34 15.31
N HIS A 202 -6.92 0.93 15.40
CA HIS A 202 -6.74 2.26 15.98
C HIS A 202 -7.29 3.39 15.09
N THR A 203 -7.42 3.19 13.78
CA THR A 203 -7.82 4.22 12.82
C THR A 203 -9.20 3.98 12.20
N LEU A 204 -9.53 2.73 11.88
CA LEU A 204 -10.77 2.31 11.22
C LEU A 204 -12.08 2.76 11.92
N PRO A 205 -12.23 2.74 13.26
CA PRO A 205 -13.49 3.15 13.91
C PRO A 205 -13.87 4.60 13.58
N ALA A 206 -12.89 5.52 13.64
CA ALA A 206 -13.09 6.93 13.31
C ALA A 206 -13.48 7.12 11.82
N VAL A 207 -12.89 6.34 10.91
CA VAL A 207 -13.20 6.36 9.47
C VAL A 207 -14.64 5.90 9.20
N LEU A 208 -15.14 4.92 9.96
CA LEU A 208 -16.52 4.45 9.86
C LEU A 208 -17.51 5.34 10.62
N GLY A 209 -17.03 6.26 11.47
CA GLY A 209 -17.86 7.01 12.41
C GLY A 209 -18.60 6.07 13.37
N ARG A 210 -17.88 5.11 13.95
CA ARG A 210 -18.36 4.06 14.86
C ARG A 210 -17.41 3.91 16.04
N GLU A 211 -17.92 3.44 17.16
CA GLU A 211 -17.06 3.00 18.26
C GLU A 211 -16.35 1.70 17.90
N ARG A 212 -15.15 1.46 18.48
CA ARG A 212 -14.37 0.25 18.17
C ARG A 212 -15.17 -1.03 18.42
N ALA A 213 -15.96 -1.07 19.50
CA ALA A 213 -16.83 -2.20 19.86
C ALA A 213 -17.95 -2.48 18.83
N GLU A 214 -18.18 -1.59 17.87
CA GLU A 214 -19.18 -1.73 16.80
C GLU A 214 -18.55 -2.07 15.43
N VAL A 215 -17.23 -2.22 15.35
CA VAL A 215 -16.55 -2.47 14.07
C VAL A 215 -16.55 -3.95 13.73
N ASN A 216 -17.27 -4.31 12.66
CA ASN A 216 -17.13 -5.57 11.95
C ASN A 216 -16.38 -5.31 10.63
N ALA A 217 -15.25 -5.97 10.39
CA ALA A 217 -14.46 -5.74 9.19
C ALA A 217 -13.71 -6.99 8.75
N ILE A 218 -13.36 -7.08 7.47
CA ILE A 218 -12.39 -8.06 6.98
C ILE A 218 -11.10 -7.31 6.66
N LEU A 219 -10.04 -7.60 7.40
CA LEU A 219 -8.75 -6.93 7.27
C LEU A 219 -7.79 -7.84 6.49
N CYS A 220 -7.14 -7.33 5.45
CA CYS A 220 -6.25 -8.05 4.55
C CYS A 220 -4.84 -7.47 4.66
N HIS A 221 -3.96 -8.10 5.44
CA HIS A 221 -2.54 -7.75 5.43
C HIS A 221 -1.85 -8.54 4.31
N LEU A 222 -1.54 -7.88 3.20
CA LEU A 222 -1.02 -8.50 1.99
C LEU A 222 0.42 -8.07 1.72
N GLY A 223 1.34 -9.03 1.62
CA GLY A 223 2.78 -8.78 1.52
C GLY A 223 3.56 -10.06 1.16
N ALA A 224 4.87 -10.09 1.45
CA ALA A 224 5.68 -11.29 1.25
C ALA A 224 5.16 -12.49 2.06
N GLY A 225 4.58 -12.22 3.23
CA GLY A 225 3.55 -13.05 3.84
C GLY A 225 2.21 -12.32 3.78
N SER A 226 1.13 -13.06 3.56
CA SER A 226 -0.22 -12.50 3.48
C SER A 226 -1.18 -13.23 4.41
N SER A 227 -2.05 -12.50 5.10
CA SER A 227 -3.18 -13.07 5.85
C SER A 227 -4.44 -12.23 5.71
N VAL A 228 -5.55 -12.82 6.11
CA VAL A 228 -6.86 -12.15 6.23
C VAL A 228 -7.39 -12.39 7.64
N CYS A 229 -7.94 -11.37 8.29
CA CYS A 229 -8.59 -11.47 9.59
C CYS A 229 -10.04 -10.99 9.52
N ALA A 230 -10.96 -11.80 10.01
CA ALA A 230 -12.32 -11.37 10.30
C ALA A 230 -12.35 -10.73 11.69
N VAL A 231 -12.78 -9.48 11.76
CA VAL A 231 -12.99 -8.72 12.99
C VAL A 231 -14.49 -8.60 13.23
N VAL A 232 -14.92 -8.91 14.46
CA VAL A 232 -16.29 -8.70 14.94
C VAL A 232 -16.21 -7.90 16.23
N GLN A 233 -17.00 -6.84 16.35
CA GLN A 233 -17.04 -5.95 17.52
C GLN A 233 -15.64 -5.46 17.96
N GLY A 234 -14.78 -5.10 16.98
CA GLY A 234 -13.44 -4.56 17.22
C GLY A 234 -12.41 -5.55 17.75
N ARG A 235 -12.69 -6.86 17.70
CA ARG A 235 -11.83 -7.96 18.17
C ARG A 235 -11.59 -8.98 17.07
N SER A 236 -10.43 -9.65 17.09
CA SER A 236 -10.14 -10.75 16.18
C SER A 236 -11.13 -11.89 16.40
N TRP A 237 -11.90 -12.21 15.37
CA TRP A 237 -12.93 -13.23 15.42
C TRP A 237 -12.52 -14.51 14.68
N ASP A 238 -11.80 -14.35 13.56
CA ASP A 238 -11.16 -15.43 12.79
C ASP A 238 -9.93 -14.89 12.02
N THR A 239 -9.03 -15.75 11.58
CA THR A 239 -7.81 -15.36 10.85
C THR A 239 -7.28 -16.49 9.97
N SER A 240 -6.73 -16.16 8.81
CA SER A 240 -6.41 -17.15 7.77
C SER A 240 -5.20 -18.02 8.14
N MET A 241 -4.27 -17.48 8.94
CA MET A 241 -3.10 -18.20 9.40
C MET A 241 -3.41 -19.06 10.63
N GLY A 242 -2.70 -20.17 10.74
CA GLY A 242 -3.00 -21.28 11.63
C GLY A 242 -2.08 -21.35 12.85
N LEU A 243 -1.57 -22.56 13.10
CA LEU A 243 -0.49 -22.83 14.05
C LEU A 243 0.81 -22.10 13.68
N THR A 244 1.04 -21.90 12.39
CA THR A 244 2.19 -21.15 11.86
C THR A 244 1.72 -20.18 10.76
N PRO A 245 2.55 -19.18 10.38
CA PRO A 245 2.29 -18.28 9.25
C PRO A 245 2.19 -18.96 7.87
N LEU A 246 2.31 -20.29 7.78
CA LEU A 246 2.24 -21.04 6.53
C LEU A 246 0.79 -21.30 6.07
N GLU A 247 -0.13 -21.59 6.99
CA GLU A 247 -1.55 -21.78 6.65
C GLU A 247 -2.14 -20.46 6.12
N GLY A 248 -3.09 -20.55 5.20
CA GLY A 248 -3.82 -19.41 4.67
C GLY A 248 -3.43 -19.12 3.23
N LEU A 249 -3.10 -17.87 2.95
CA LEU A 249 -2.76 -17.41 1.61
C LEU A 249 -1.34 -17.87 1.18
N PRO A 250 -1.13 -18.20 -0.10
CA PRO A 250 0.21 -18.21 -0.65
C PRO A 250 0.84 -16.82 -0.59
N GLY A 251 2.17 -16.76 -0.66
CA GLY A 251 2.92 -15.51 -0.65
C GLY A 251 4.14 -15.56 -1.55
N ALA A 252 5.12 -14.71 -1.27
CA ALA A 252 6.34 -14.59 -2.08
C ALA A 252 7.06 -15.94 -2.27
N THR A 253 7.24 -16.69 -1.17
CA THR A 253 7.95 -17.98 -1.13
C THR A 253 7.18 -19.09 -0.41
N ARG A 254 6.01 -18.79 0.17
CA ARG A 254 5.21 -19.73 0.96
C ARG A 254 4.05 -20.33 0.17
N SER A 255 3.74 -21.61 0.40
CA SER A 255 2.67 -22.33 -0.31
C SER A 255 1.26 -21.82 0.02
N GLY A 256 1.05 -21.27 1.22
CA GLY A 256 -0.30 -21.17 1.79
C GLY A 256 -0.83 -22.56 2.19
N THR A 257 -2.14 -22.65 2.41
CA THR A 257 -2.80 -23.94 2.69
C THR A 257 -2.65 -24.92 1.54
N VAL A 258 -2.18 -26.13 1.87
CA VAL A 258 -2.08 -27.30 0.99
C VAL A 258 -2.70 -28.52 1.69
N ASP A 259 -2.83 -29.64 0.99
CA ASP A 259 -3.23 -30.92 1.59
C ASP A 259 -2.24 -31.33 2.70
N PRO A 260 -2.69 -31.63 3.94
CA PRO A 260 -1.79 -32.04 5.02
C PRO A 260 -1.01 -33.33 4.75
N VAL A 261 -1.48 -34.20 3.85
CA VAL A 261 -0.80 -35.45 3.46
C VAL A 261 0.17 -35.24 2.29
N LEU A 262 -0.02 -34.21 1.46
CA LEU A 262 0.93 -33.85 0.39
C LEU A 262 2.36 -33.65 0.93
N VAL A 263 2.52 -33.18 2.16
CA VAL A 263 3.84 -33.03 2.80
C VAL A 263 4.61 -34.36 2.87
N MET A 264 3.91 -35.49 3.01
CA MET A 264 4.50 -36.83 3.08
C MET A 264 5.01 -37.33 1.72
N HIS A 265 4.60 -36.67 0.62
CA HIS A 265 5.07 -36.94 -0.73
C HIS A 265 6.26 -36.04 -1.15
N ILE A 266 6.67 -35.08 -0.30
CA ILE A 266 7.92 -34.32 -0.52
C ILE A 266 9.10 -35.29 -0.29
N PRO A 267 9.99 -35.50 -1.28
CA PRO A 267 11.14 -36.36 -1.11
C PRO A 267 11.98 -35.89 0.08
N ARG A 268 12.25 -36.77 1.03
CA ARG A 268 13.02 -36.46 2.26
C ARG A 268 12.37 -35.44 3.20
N ALA A 269 11.04 -35.30 3.17
CA ALA A 269 10.25 -34.38 4.01
C ALA A 269 10.73 -34.22 5.47
N ASN A 270 11.09 -35.32 6.13
CA ASN A 270 11.47 -35.38 7.54
C ASN A 270 12.96 -35.16 7.83
N GLU A 271 13.83 -35.05 6.81
CA GLU A 271 15.24 -34.69 7.04
C GLU A 271 15.32 -33.28 7.62
N ARG A 272 16.21 -33.07 8.60
CA ARG A 272 16.39 -31.78 9.28
C ARG A 272 17.73 -31.15 8.94
N GLN A 273 17.69 -29.84 8.71
CA GLN A 273 18.87 -29.00 8.64
C GLN A 273 19.53 -28.83 10.03
N PRO A 274 20.78 -28.33 10.11
CA PRO A 274 21.40 -27.92 11.38
C PRO A 274 20.59 -26.86 12.16
N SER A 275 19.77 -26.06 11.46
CA SER A 275 18.82 -25.11 12.05
C SER A 275 17.62 -25.76 12.76
N GLY A 276 17.46 -27.08 12.66
CA GLY A 276 16.32 -27.85 13.14
C GLY A 276 15.12 -27.88 12.19
N VAL A 277 15.07 -27.02 11.18
CA VAL A 277 14.03 -26.94 10.14
C VAL A 277 13.97 -28.26 9.36
N THR A 278 12.78 -28.85 9.20
CA THR A 278 12.59 -29.99 8.28
C THR A 278 12.63 -29.54 6.82
N HIS A 279 13.05 -30.42 5.91
CA HIS A 279 13.04 -30.12 4.48
C HIS A 279 11.62 -29.80 3.96
N ALA A 280 10.59 -30.41 4.54
CA ALA A 280 9.19 -30.03 4.30
C ALA A 280 8.91 -28.56 4.67
N GLU A 281 9.30 -28.10 5.86
CA GLU A 281 9.14 -26.70 6.28
C GLU A 281 9.90 -25.73 5.37
N GLU A 282 11.13 -26.08 4.98
CA GLU A 282 11.93 -25.33 4.02
C GLU A 282 11.21 -25.19 2.66
N VAL A 283 10.82 -26.31 2.04
CA VAL A 283 10.14 -26.32 0.74
C VAL A 283 8.87 -25.49 0.78
N LEU A 284 8.04 -25.64 1.82
CA LEU A 284 6.75 -24.97 1.95
C LEU A 284 6.87 -23.47 2.30
N ASN A 285 7.94 -23.02 2.96
CA ASN A 285 8.13 -21.60 3.34
C ASN A 285 9.08 -20.80 2.43
N GLN A 286 10.06 -21.44 1.79
CA GLN A 286 11.17 -20.77 1.08
C GLN A 286 11.23 -21.08 -0.43
N HIS A 287 10.68 -22.23 -0.86
CA HIS A 287 10.72 -22.70 -2.25
C HIS A 287 9.34 -22.89 -2.89
N SER A 288 8.30 -22.29 -2.30
CA SER A 288 6.90 -22.35 -2.78
C SER A 288 6.41 -20.97 -3.23
N GLY A 289 5.09 -20.77 -3.31
CA GLY A 289 4.48 -19.46 -3.57
C GLY A 289 4.75 -18.92 -4.98
N PHE A 290 4.73 -17.60 -5.14
CA PHE A 290 4.93 -16.96 -6.45
C PHE A 290 6.32 -17.26 -7.03
N LYS A 291 7.34 -17.42 -6.18
CA LYS A 291 8.70 -17.80 -6.58
C LYS A 291 8.72 -19.14 -7.33
N ALA A 292 7.99 -20.14 -6.82
CA ALA A 292 7.93 -21.46 -7.44
C ALA A 292 7.17 -21.48 -8.77
N VAL A 293 6.09 -20.72 -8.87
CA VAL A 293 5.22 -20.74 -10.07
C VAL A 293 5.72 -19.81 -11.17
N ALA A 294 6.20 -18.61 -10.80
CA ALA A 294 6.52 -17.51 -11.73
C ALA A 294 8.00 -17.08 -11.75
N GLY A 295 8.88 -17.79 -11.03
CA GLY A 295 10.30 -17.48 -10.97
C GLY A 295 10.63 -16.12 -10.33
N THR A 296 9.72 -15.56 -9.53
CA THR A 296 9.95 -14.31 -8.78
C THR A 296 9.18 -14.29 -7.47
N SER A 297 9.84 -13.85 -6.39
CA SER A 297 9.23 -13.56 -5.09
C SER A 297 8.67 -12.14 -4.99
N ASP A 298 8.96 -11.26 -5.97
CA ASP A 298 8.47 -9.88 -6.00
C ASP A 298 7.13 -9.78 -6.76
N PHE A 299 6.12 -9.28 -6.06
CA PHE A 299 4.77 -9.08 -6.60
C PHE A 299 4.70 -7.96 -7.64
N ARG A 300 5.58 -6.95 -7.61
CA ARG A 300 5.65 -5.92 -8.65
C ARG A 300 6.11 -6.54 -9.97
N THR A 301 7.22 -7.27 -9.94
CA THR A 301 7.72 -8.06 -11.08
C THR A 301 6.67 -9.05 -11.59
N LEU A 302 5.91 -9.69 -10.70
CA LEU A 302 4.80 -10.58 -11.06
C LEU A 302 3.71 -9.85 -11.87
N VAL A 303 3.29 -8.67 -11.39
CA VAL A 303 2.25 -7.83 -12.02
C VAL A 303 2.71 -7.28 -13.37
N GLU A 304 4.00 -6.99 -13.56
CA GLU A 304 4.53 -6.58 -14.87
C GLU A 304 4.68 -7.76 -15.83
N ARG A 305 5.28 -8.89 -15.41
CA ARG A 305 5.47 -10.06 -16.28
C ARG A 305 4.15 -10.58 -16.85
N ARG A 306 3.07 -10.61 -16.05
CA ARG A 306 1.74 -11.08 -16.50
C ARG A 306 1.09 -10.23 -17.60
N LYS A 307 1.64 -9.05 -17.92
CA LYS A 307 1.21 -8.19 -19.04
C LYS A 307 1.84 -8.62 -20.39
N THR A 308 2.65 -9.68 -20.40
CA THR A 308 3.35 -10.19 -21.59
C THR A 308 2.84 -11.58 -22.00
N ASP A 309 2.83 -11.88 -23.30
CA ASP A 309 2.45 -13.20 -23.84
C ASP A 309 3.56 -14.27 -23.77
N SER A 310 4.66 -13.96 -23.09
CA SER A 310 5.82 -14.83 -22.93
C SER A 310 5.52 -16.07 -22.07
N SER A 311 6.41 -17.06 -22.07
CA SER A 311 6.30 -18.22 -21.15
C SER A 311 6.30 -17.76 -19.69
N GLU A 312 7.21 -16.84 -19.33
CA GLU A 312 7.27 -16.23 -18.00
C GLU A 312 5.99 -15.44 -17.67
N GLY A 313 5.41 -14.75 -18.66
CA GLY A 313 4.17 -13.99 -18.50
C GLY A 313 2.96 -14.89 -18.24
N LYS A 314 2.88 -16.05 -18.89
CA LYS A 314 1.86 -17.08 -18.62
C LYS A 314 1.99 -17.64 -17.19
N SER A 315 3.21 -17.95 -16.76
CA SER A 315 3.49 -18.38 -15.39
C SER A 315 3.19 -17.29 -14.34
N ALA A 316 3.52 -16.03 -14.65
CA ALA A 316 3.20 -14.89 -13.79
C ALA A 316 1.69 -14.65 -13.69
N LYS A 317 0.95 -14.78 -14.80
CA LYS A 317 -0.51 -14.74 -14.80
C LYS A 317 -1.09 -15.86 -13.94
N LEU A 318 -0.62 -17.11 -14.10
CA LEU A 318 -1.06 -18.25 -13.30
C LEU A 318 -0.88 -18.01 -11.79
N ALA A 319 0.31 -17.57 -11.36
CA ALA A 319 0.59 -17.32 -9.95
C ALA A 319 -0.26 -16.16 -9.37
N PHE A 320 -0.50 -15.11 -10.16
CA PHE A 320 -1.38 -14.01 -9.76
C PHE A 320 -2.83 -14.47 -9.64
N ASP A 321 -3.36 -15.20 -10.63
CA ASP A 321 -4.73 -15.68 -10.65
C ASP A 321 -4.97 -16.68 -9.49
N MET A 322 -4.00 -17.56 -9.19
CA MET A 322 -4.01 -18.43 -8.00
C MET A 322 -4.07 -17.63 -6.69
N TYR A 323 -3.34 -16.51 -6.58
CA TYR A 323 -3.38 -15.67 -5.39
C TYR A 323 -4.73 -14.97 -5.20
N VAL A 324 -5.29 -14.43 -6.28
CA VAL A 324 -6.63 -13.81 -6.30
C VAL A 324 -7.70 -14.82 -5.89
N ASP A 325 -7.70 -16.01 -6.48
CA ASP A 325 -8.65 -17.09 -6.15
C ASP A 325 -8.63 -17.43 -4.64
N ARG A 326 -7.45 -17.66 -4.06
CA ARG A 326 -7.33 -17.96 -2.62
C ARG A 326 -7.78 -16.80 -1.75
N LEU A 327 -7.52 -15.55 -2.14
CA LEU A 327 -7.97 -14.36 -1.43
C LEU A 327 -9.49 -14.19 -1.49
N VAL A 328 -10.11 -14.37 -2.65
CA VAL A 328 -11.57 -14.41 -2.82
C VAL A 328 -12.20 -15.48 -1.94
N GLY A 329 -11.58 -16.68 -1.84
CA GLY A 329 -12.02 -17.74 -0.95
C GLY A 329 -12.08 -17.33 0.53
N PHE A 330 -11.05 -16.66 1.05
CA PHE A 330 -11.08 -16.13 2.43
C PHE A 330 -12.09 -15.01 2.62
N LEU A 331 -12.15 -14.04 1.69
CA LEU A 331 -13.09 -12.92 1.73
C LEU A 331 -14.55 -13.42 1.76
N GLY A 332 -14.92 -14.30 0.82
CA GLY A 332 -16.26 -14.88 0.75
C GLY A 332 -16.62 -15.74 1.97
N SER A 333 -15.69 -16.57 2.44
CA SER A 333 -15.87 -17.38 3.65
C SER A 333 -16.15 -16.51 4.89
N TYR A 334 -15.37 -15.44 5.10
CA TYR A 334 -15.57 -14.54 6.23
C TYR A 334 -16.83 -13.70 6.10
N ALA A 335 -17.18 -13.18 4.92
CA ALA A 335 -18.44 -12.48 4.71
C ALA A 335 -19.65 -13.37 5.02
N ALA A 336 -19.66 -14.62 4.52
CA ALA A 336 -20.71 -15.58 4.83
C ALA A 336 -20.80 -15.88 6.33
N LYS A 337 -19.66 -16.08 7.00
CA LYS A 337 -19.58 -16.35 8.45
C LYS A 337 -19.97 -15.15 9.34
N MET A 338 -19.82 -13.92 8.83
CA MET A 338 -20.17 -12.67 9.51
C MET A 338 -21.60 -12.18 9.23
N SER A 339 -22.30 -12.73 8.22
CA SER A 339 -23.67 -12.36 7.86
C SER A 339 -24.62 -12.28 9.06
N ALA A 340 -24.68 -13.33 9.89
CA ALA A 340 -25.49 -13.41 11.10
C ALA A 340 -24.93 -12.63 12.32
N ARG A 341 -23.90 -11.80 12.14
CA ARG A 341 -23.22 -11.02 13.20
C ARG A 341 -23.21 -9.51 12.94
N GLY A 342 -24.13 -9.04 12.10
CA GLY A 342 -24.18 -7.65 11.63
C GLY A 342 -23.45 -7.42 10.30
N GLY A 343 -23.02 -8.47 9.61
CA GLY A 343 -22.35 -8.36 8.32
C GLY A 343 -20.94 -7.77 8.41
N VAL A 344 -20.48 -7.20 7.30
CA VAL A 344 -19.14 -6.61 7.16
C VAL A 344 -19.30 -5.10 6.92
N HIS A 345 -18.69 -4.26 7.75
CA HIS A 345 -18.75 -2.80 7.60
C HIS A 345 -17.63 -2.24 6.70
N ALA A 346 -16.55 -2.99 6.51
CA ALA A 346 -15.46 -2.66 5.58
C ALA A 346 -14.63 -3.90 5.19
N VAL A 347 -14.09 -3.89 3.97
CA VAL A 347 -12.91 -4.69 3.61
C VAL A 347 -11.72 -3.73 3.58
N VAL A 348 -10.66 -4.04 4.33
CA VAL A 348 -9.49 -3.17 4.47
C VAL A 348 -8.25 -3.83 3.89
N PHE A 349 -7.52 -3.13 3.03
CA PHE A 349 -6.24 -3.59 2.51
C PHE A 349 -5.08 -2.82 3.17
N THR A 350 -4.07 -3.55 3.63
CA THR A 350 -2.82 -3.03 4.23
C THR A 350 -1.64 -3.96 3.88
N GLY A 351 -0.42 -3.55 4.20
CA GLY A 351 0.81 -4.26 3.84
C GLY A 351 1.26 -3.90 2.42
N GLY A 352 2.53 -4.20 2.11
CA GLY A 352 3.18 -3.69 0.89
C GLY A 352 2.49 -4.05 -0.43
N ILE A 353 1.79 -5.19 -0.52
CA ILE A 353 0.98 -5.55 -1.69
C ILE A 353 -0.41 -4.87 -1.60
N GLY A 354 -1.04 -4.90 -0.42
CA GLY A 354 -2.40 -4.39 -0.22
C GLY A 354 -2.51 -2.86 -0.29
N GLU A 355 -1.42 -2.13 -0.09
CA GLU A 355 -1.40 -0.67 -0.22
C GLU A 355 -1.03 -0.23 -1.65
N ALA A 356 -0.12 -0.94 -2.31
CA ALA A 356 0.47 -0.51 -3.58
C ALA A 356 -0.14 -1.17 -4.84
N SER A 357 -0.68 -2.40 -4.75
CA SER A 357 -1.07 -3.14 -5.96
C SER A 357 -2.47 -2.77 -6.44
N HIS A 358 -2.53 -1.76 -7.30
CA HIS A 358 -3.76 -1.37 -7.98
C HIS A 358 -4.36 -2.51 -8.82
N GLU A 359 -3.54 -3.25 -9.58
CA GLU A 359 -3.96 -4.39 -10.39
C GLU A 359 -4.60 -5.52 -9.57
N LEU A 360 -4.18 -5.71 -8.32
CA LEU A 360 -4.82 -6.66 -7.40
C LEU A 360 -6.21 -6.20 -7.00
N HIS A 361 -6.38 -4.92 -6.63
CA HIS A 361 -7.69 -4.38 -6.27
C HIS A 361 -8.70 -4.48 -7.41
N VAL A 362 -8.30 -4.19 -8.66
CA VAL A 362 -9.18 -4.35 -9.84
C VAL A 362 -9.55 -5.83 -10.06
N ALA A 363 -8.59 -6.75 -9.94
CA ALA A 363 -8.86 -8.17 -10.12
C ALA A 363 -9.83 -8.71 -9.07
N LEU A 364 -9.66 -8.33 -7.81
CA LEU A 364 -10.58 -8.69 -6.73
C LEU A 364 -11.96 -8.02 -6.91
N ALA A 365 -12.01 -6.76 -7.35
CA ALA A 365 -13.26 -6.02 -7.54
C ALA A 365 -14.14 -6.69 -8.61
N HIS A 366 -13.54 -7.14 -9.71
CA HIS A 366 -14.22 -7.95 -10.72
C HIS A 366 -14.59 -9.34 -10.19
N ALA A 367 -13.73 -10.00 -9.41
CA ALA A 367 -14.01 -11.35 -8.88
C ALA A 367 -15.07 -11.39 -7.77
N LEU A 368 -15.47 -10.22 -7.25
CA LEU A 368 -16.45 -10.05 -6.16
C LEU A 368 -17.68 -9.25 -6.60
N ASP A 369 -17.83 -8.96 -7.90
CA ASP A 369 -18.85 -8.08 -8.48
C ASP A 369 -20.30 -8.48 -8.17
N LEU A 370 -20.59 -9.79 -8.14
CA LEU A 370 -21.89 -10.36 -7.79
C LEU A 370 -22.00 -10.77 -6.30
N SER A 371 -21.04 -10.40 -5.47
CA SER A 371 -21.02 -10.74 -4.04
C SER A 371 -21.49 -9.58 -3.16
N PRO A 372 -21.91 -9.83 -1.90
CA PRO A 372 -22.15 -8.76 -0.92
C PRO A 372 -20.90 -7.90 -0.61
N LEU A 373 -19.70 -8.35 -1.00
CA LEU A 373 -18.45 -7.59 -0.89
C LEU A 373 -18.12 -6.79 -2.15
N ALA A 374 -19.01 -6.73 -3.16
CA ALA A 374 -18.81 -5.89 -4.32
C ALA A 374 -18.54 -4.44 -3.90
N PRO A 375 -17.51 -3.77 -4.46
CA PRO A 375 -17.30 -2.36 -4.21
C PRO A 375 -18.47 -1.56 -4.76
N ALA A 376 -18.88 -0.51 -4.06
CA ALA A 376 -20.07 0.28 -4.36
C ALA A 376 -20.10 0.91 -5.78
N ASP A 377 -18.95 1.02 -6.46
CA ASP A 377 -18.89 1.46 -7.85
C ASP A 377 -17.67 0.85 -8.61
N ILE A 378 -17.95 -0.04 -9.55
CA ILE A 378 -16.97 -0.70 -10.44
C ILE A 378 -16.41 0.28 -11.50
N ALA A 379 -17.11 1.38 -11.81
CA ALA A 379 -16.68 2.36 -12.81
C ALA A 379 -15.58 3.33 -12.30
N THR A 380 -15.23 3.28 -11.01
CA THR A 380 -14.23 4.17 -10.41
C THR A 380 -12.82 3.82 -10.90
N LYS A 381 -12.31 4.58 -11.87
CA LYS A 381 -10.89 4.54 -12.25
C LYS A 381 -10.01 4.87 -11.03
N ALA A 382 -9.32 3.86 -10.52
CA ALA A 382 -7.93 3.68 -10.93
C ALA A 382 -7.16 4.97 -11.31
N ARG A 383 -6.69 5.73 -10.30
CA ARG A 383 -5.81 6.92 -10.41
C ARG A 383 -6.56 8.21 -10.84
N GLU A 384 -6.30 9.38 -10.27
CA GLU A 384 -5.29 9.77 -9.27
C GLU A 384 -5.90 10.11 -7.91
N GLY A 385 -5.22 9.73 -6.83
CA GLY A 385 -5.70 9.87 -5.45
C GLY A 385 -6.75 8.84 -5.07
N CYS A 386 -6.32 7.67 -4.57
CA CYS A 386 -7.20 6.75 -3.86
C CYS A 386 -7.82 7.48 -2.65
N ARG A 387 -9.05 7.97 -2.77
CA ARG A 387 -9.81 8.49 -1.65
C ARG A 387 -10.57 7.36 -0.95
N GLN A 388 -10.02 6.99 0.20
CA GLN A 388 -10.77 6.56 1.38
C GLN A 388 -12.11 7.32 1.48
N LEU A 389 -13.20 6.63 1.83
CA LEU A 389 -14.56 7.20 1.79
C LEU A 389 -14.66 8.55 2.52
N GLY A 390 -15.22 9.54 1.83
CA GLY A 390 -15.84 10.70 2.46
C GLY A 390 -17.35 10.51 2.53
N ARG A 391 -17.94 10.68 3.72
CA ARG A 391 -19.38 10.90 3.90
C ARG A 391 -19.81 12.14 3.10
N GLY A 392 -20.41 11.93 1.93
CA GLY A 392 -21.79 12.38 1.77
C GLY A 392 -22.70 11.28 2.28
N GLY A 393 -22.60 10.11 1.63
CA GLY A 393 -23.40 8.91 1.88
C GLY A 393 -22.93 7.99 3.02
N LEU A 394 -22.59 8.51 4.20
CA LEU A 394 -23.09 7.83 5.41
C LEU A 394 -24.03 8.76 6.22
N GLY A 395 -24.68 9.71 5.54
CA GLY A 395 -26.11 9.95 5.79
C GLY A 395 -26.90 8.74 5.27
N LEU A 396 -26.79 7.62 6.00
CA LEU A 396 -27.59 6.40 5.85
C LEU A 396 -29.04 6.75 6.23
N ASP A 397 -30.11 6.18 5.70
CA ASP A 397 -30.33 4.88 5.05
C ASP A 397 -30.15 4.91 3.50
N GLU A 398 -30.23 3.82 2.71
CA GLU A 398 -30.49 2.39 2.97
C GLU A 398 -29.75 1.52 1.91
N SER A 399 -29.86 0.19 2.00
CA SER A 399 -29.50 -0.83 0.99
C SER A 399 -28.05 -0.78 0.45
N GLY A 400 -27.11 -1.11 1.33
CA GLY A 400 -26.11 -2.18 1.10
C GLY A 400 -25.07 -2.08 -0.05
N SER A 401 -23.82 -1.79 0.32
CA SER A 401 -22.60 -2.46 -0.21
C SER A 401 -21.43 -2.21 0.75
N VAL A 402 -20.38 -3.03 0.70
CA VAL A 402 -19.26 -2.95 1.66
C VAL A 402 -18.17 -2.01 1.12
N PRO A 403 -17.75 -0.97 1.87
CA PRO A 403 -16.68 -0.09 1.41
C PRO A 403 -15.32 -0.80 1.44
N TRP A 404 -14.60 -0.67 0.32
CA TRP A 404 -13.22 -1.07 0.20
C TRP A 404 -12.34 0.08 0.67
N LEU A 405 -11.82 -0.04 1.88
CA LEU A 405 -10.94 0.96 2.47
C LEU A 405 -9.50 0.52 2.24
N GLY A 406 -8.86 1.09 1.23
CA GLY A 406 -7.40 1.11 1.18
C GLY A 406 -6.90 1.99 2.34
N CYS A 407 -6.60 1.38 3.49
CA CYS A 407 -5.94 2.08 4.58
C CYS A 407 -4.47 2.24 4.24
N ALA A 408 -4.15 3.25 3.45
CA ALA A 408 -2.81 3.81 3.45
C ALA A 408 -2.53 4.31 4.88
N TYR A 409 -1.65 3.64 5.61
CA TYR A 409 -1.24 4.07 6.95
C TYR A 409 -0.34 5.30 6.82
N LYS A 410 -0.95 6.46 6.56
CA LYS A 410 -0.29 7.75 6.71
C LYS A 410 -0.16 8.08 8.20
N LEU A 411 0.89 7.54 8.82
CA LEU A 411 1.84 8.49 9.42
C LEU A 411 2.17 9.50 8.31
N ALA A 412 2.16 10.80 8.60
CA ALA A 412 2.76 11.75 7.67
C ALA A 412 4.13 11.17 7.27
N PRO A 413 4.42 10.96 5.97
CA PRO A 413 5.55 10.15 5.55
C PRO A 413 6.76 10.68 6.29
N SER A 414 7.33 9.84 7.16
CA SER A 414 8.47 10.32 7.91
C SER A 414 9.51 10.62 6.85
N PRO A 415 10.23 11.76 6.93
CA PRO A 415 11.42 11.94 6.09
C PRO A 415 12.33 10.69 6.16
N PHE A 416 12.23 9.93 7.26
CA PHE A 416 12.98 8.72 7.60
C PHE A 416 12.35 7.37 7.19
N ASP A 417 11.31 7.34 6.35
CA ASP A 417 10.82 6.06 5.79
C ASP A 417 11.78 5.48 4.73
N PRO A 418 12.37 4.28 4.96
CA PRO A 418 13.48 3.76 4.15
C PRO A 418 13.00 3.03 2.89
N VAL A 419 12.53 3.80 1.91
CA VAL A 419 12.53 3.35 0.51
C VAL A 419 13.91 3.63 -0.07
N CYS A 420 14.68 2.56 -0.24
CA CYS A 420 15.96 2.55 -0.92
C CYS A 420 15.70 1.90 -2.29
N GLU A 421 15.50 2.72 -3.31
CA GLU A 421 15.29 2.26 -4.69
C GLU A 421 16.64 1.97 -5.36
N THR A 422 16.70 0.88 -6.13
CA THR A 422 17.83 0.56 -6.99
C THR A 422 17.76 1.40 -8.26
N THR A 423 18.69 2.34 -8.42
CA THR A 423 18.82 3.16 -9.63
C THR A 423 19.20 2.30 -10.84
N THR A 424 18.26 2.12 -11.78
CA THR A 424 18.57 1.75 -13.18
C THR A 424 17.74 2.60 -14.14
N MET A 425 18.34 2.92 -15.29
CA MET A 425 17.85 3.98 -16.17
C MET A 425 16.60 3.62 -17.00
N SER A 426 15.96 4.68 -17.50
CA SER A 426 14.72 4.75 -18.27
C SER A 426 14.50 3.68 -19.35
N ASN A 427 13.24 3.29 -19.55
CA ASN A 427 12.59 3.58 -20.84
C ASN A 427 11.06 3.65 -20.78
N ALA A 428 10.46 4.41 -21.70
CA ALA A 428 9.02 4.67 -21.76
C ALA A 428 8.28 3.72 -22.70
N ASN A 429 6.98 3.47 -22.44
CA ASN A 429 5.92 3.45 -23.46
C ASN A 429 4.52 3.25 -22.85
N HIS A 430 3.58 4.13 -23.20
CA HIS A 430 2.15 4.08 -22.87
C HIS A 430 1.40 4.11 -24.22
N PRO A 431 0.35 3.30 -24.49
CA PRO A 431 -0.25 3.26 -25.83
C PRO A 431 -0.92 4.59 -26.21
N ALA A 432 -0.35 5.27 -27.20
CA ALA A 432 -0.66 6.65 -27.58
C ALA A 432 -2.07 6.90 -28.15
N ASN A 433 -2.86 5.86 -28.41
CA ASN A 433 -4.04 5.93 -29.29
C ASN A 433 -5.37 6.27 -28.59
N ARG A 434 -5.36 7.02 -27.47
CA ARG A 434 -6.58 7.58 -26.81
C ARG A 434 -6.42 9.03 -26.31
N VAL A 435 -5.27 9.64 -26.55
CA VAL A 435 -4.95 11.00 -26.10
C VAL A 435 -4.42 11.77 -27.29
N ILE A 436 -5.02 12.93 -27.58
CA ILE A 436 -4.42 13.92 -28.47
C ILE A 436 -3.77 14.96 -27.57
N SER A 437 -2.45 15.11 -27.65
CA SER A 437 -1.72 16.17 -26.96
C SER A 437 -0.91 16.99 -27.97
N THR A 438 -0.84 18.28 -27.70
CA THR A 438 -0.04 19.29 -28.40
C THR A 438 0.58 20.19 -27.35
N SER A 439 1.80 20.69 -27.56
CA SER A 439 2.41 21.66 -26.64
C SER A 439 3.00 22.85 -27.38
N ILE A 440 2.96 24.02 -26.75
CA ILE A 440 3.60 25.23 -27.24
C ILE A 440 4.28 25.97 -26.09
N ASP A 441 5.44 26.55 -26.37
CA ASP A 441 6.16 27.40 -25.43
C ASP A 441 5.78 28.87 -25.70
N ILE A 442 5.47 29.61 -24.64
CA ILE A 442 4.92 30.97 -24.68
C ILE A 442 5.85 31.88 -23.87
N ALA A 443 6.35 32.95 -24.48
CA ALA A 443 7.25 33.92 -23.86
C ALA A 443 6.49 34.92 -22.98
N ALA A 444 5.76 34.39 -21.98
CA ALA A 444 5.02 35.13 -20.98
C ALA A 444 4.99 34.35 -19.64
N PRO A 445 4.90 35.02 -18.48
CA PRO A 445 4.73 34.36 -17.17
C PRO A 445 3.45 33.54 -17.07
N ILE A 446 3.44 32.53 -16.20
CA ILE A 446 2.34 31.56 -16.09
C ILE A 446 1.02 32.22 -15.68
N GLU A 447 1.07 33.28 -14.87
CA GLU A 447 -0.07 34.08 -14.46
C GLU A 447 -0.68 34.86 -15.63
N VAL A 448 0.14 35.34 -16.56
CA VAL A 448 -0.31 36.04 -17.78
C VAL A 448 -0.97 35.05 -18.73
N VAL A 449 -0.33 33.90 -18.99
CA VAL A 449 -0.92 32.85 -19.84
C VAL A 449 -2.22 32.33 -19.25
N ARG A 450 -2.28 32.12 -17.93
CA ARG A 450 -3.48 31.70 -17.22
C ARG A 450 -4.58 32.76 -17.25
N SER A 451 -4.27 34.05 -17.13
CA SER A 451 -5.30 35.10 -17.21
C SER A 451 -5.91 35.18 -18.61
N VAL A 452 -5.11 35.07 -19.68
CA VAL A 452 -5.61 34.96 -21.06
C VAL A 452 -6.44 33.69 -21.27
N LEU A 453 -6.03 32.55 -20.70
CA LEU A 453 -6.74 31.26 -20.80
C LEU A 453 -8.08 31.22 -20.04
N LEU A 454 -8.33 32.16 -19.12
CA LEU A 454 -9.57 32.23 -18.34
C LEU A 454 -10.44 33.46 -18.69
N ASP A 455 -9.95 34.38 -19.53
CA ASP A 455 -10.71 35.52 -20.06
C ASP A 455 -11.61 35.11 -21.24
N PHE A 456 -12.60 34.26 -20.94
CA PHE A 456 -13.57 33.75 -21.91
C PHE A 456 -14.37 34.83 -22.65
N ALA A 457 -14.45 36.04 -22.09
CA ALA A 457 -15.19 37.15 -22.67
C ALA A 457 -14.49 37.74 -23.90
N SER A 458 -13.15 37.76 -23.94
CA SER A 458 -12.40 38.27 -25.10
C SER A 458 -12.14 37.22 -26.19
N TYR A 459 -12.43 35.94 -25.94
CA TYR A 459 -12.19 34.85 -26.91
C TYR A 459 -12.71 35.14 -28.33
N PRO A 460 -13.92 35.70 -28.54
CA PRO A 460 -14.41 36.01 -29.89
C PRO A 460 -13.55 37.01 -30.68
N ASP A 461 -12.78 37.86 -29.99
CA ASP A 461 -11.95 38.90 -30.62
C ASP A 461 -10.64 38.35 -31.21
N TRP A 462 -10.14 37.22 -30.71
CA TRP A 462 -8.81 36.69 -31.07
C TRP A 462 -8.76 35.17 -31.34
N ALA A 463 -9.69 34.38 -30.80
CA ALA A 463 -9.85 32.95 -31.07
C ALA A 463 -11.04 32.72 -32.01
N SER A 464 -10.84 33.01 -33.30
CA SER A 464 -11.87 33.16 -34.35
C SER A 464 -12.87 32.00 -34.58
N PHE A 465 -12.71 30.86 -33.91
CA PHE A 465 -13.62 29.71 -33.96
C PHE A 465 -14.29 29.39 -32.62
N VAL A 466 -13.99 30.12 -31.54
CA VAL A 466 -14.64 30.00 -30.23
C VAL A 466 -15.59 31.19 -30.03
N THR A 467 -16.83 31.02 -30.49
CA THR A 467 -17.82 32.10 -30.56
C THR A 467 -18.38 32.53 -29.20
N SER A 468 -18.38 31.64 -28.20
CA SER A 468 -18.61 32.01 -26.79
C SER A 468 -18.23 30.89 -25.82
N ILE A 469 -17.70 31.26 -24.66
CA ILE A 469 -17.67 30.41 -23.47
C ILE A 469 -18.29 31.23 -22.32
N SER A 470 -19.27 30.66 -21.62
CA SER A 470 -19.91 31.31 -20.48
C SER A 470 -20.16 30.34 -19.32
N THR A 471 -20.13 30.87 -18.10
CA THR A 471 -20.48 30.15 -16.87
C THR A 471 -20.98 31.13 -15.82
N SER A 472 -21.83 30.68 -14.90
CA SER A 472 -22.35 31.49 -13.80
C SER A 472 -21.36 31.63 -12.63
N ASN A 473 -20.45 30.66 -12.47
CA ASN A 473 -19.35 30.70 -11.52
C ASN A 473 -18.23 29.78 -12.02
N LEU A 474 -17.00 30.27 -12.10
CA LEU A 474 -15.86 29.50 -12.61
C LEU A 474 -15.17 28.73 -11.47
N ALA A 475 -15.59 27.48 -11.27
CA ALA A 475 -15.02 26.56 -10.30
C ALA A 475 -15.04 25.12 -10.86
N VAL A 476 -14.21 24.22 -10.32
CA VAL A 476 -14.29 22.79 -10.64
C VAL A 476 -15.68 22.26 -10.26
N GLY A 477 -16.32 21.52 -11.17
CA GLY A 477 -17.70 21.07 -11.07
C GLY A 477 -18.72 22.00 -11.74
N SER A 478 -18.36 23.24 -12.07
CA SER A 478 -19.27 24.17 -12.77
C SER A 478 -19.53 23.75 -14.21
N LYS A 479 -20.74 24.00 -14.71
CA LYS A 479 -21.05 23.84 -16.14
C LYS A 479 -20.64 25.09 -16.92
N LEU A 480 -19.93 24.87 -18.02
CA LEU A 480 -19.73 25.87 -19.06
C LEU A 480 -20.83 25.70 -20.12
N SER A 481 -21.19 26.78 -20.81
CA SER A 481 -21.82 26.73 -22.13
C SER A 481 -20.77 27.17 -23.14
N VAL A 482 -20.32 26.25 -23.98
CA VAL A 482 -19.26 26.45 -24.97
C VAL A 482 -19.87 26.36 -26.36
N ARG A 483 -19.71 27.39 -27.19
CA ARG A 483 -20.14 27.40 -28.58
C ARG A 483 -18.94 27.61 -29.50
N ILE A 484 -18.68 26.65 -30.37
CA ILE A 484 -17.59 26.69 -31.34
C ILE A 484 -18.13 26.60 -32.77
N GLU A 485 -17.44 27.29 -33.68
CA GLU A 485 -17.74 27.33 -35.11
C GLU A 485 -16.42 27.11 -35.88
N PRO A 486 -16.01 25.84 -36.05
CA PRO A 486 -14.74 25.53 -36.70
C PRO A 486 -14.77 25.91 -38.20
N PRO A 487 -13.67 26.40 -38.79
CA PRO A 487 -13.64 26.84 -40.19
C PRO A 487 -14.08 25.74 -41.16
N GLY A 488 -15.16 25.99 -41.90
CA GLY A 488 -15.75 25.03 -42.84
C GLY A 488 -16.54 23.89 -42.20
N GLY A 489 -16.89 23.98 -40.92
CA GLY A 489 -17.77 23.04 -40.22
C GLY A 489 -19.04 23.70 -39.69
N THR A 490 -19.97 22.88 -39.17
CA THR A 490 -21.21 23.37 -38.57
C THR A 490 -20.97 23.87 -37.14
N ALA A 491 -21.51 25.03 -36.79
CA ALA A 491 -21.50 25.53 -35.41
C ALA A 491 -22.14 24.52 -34.44
N MET A 492 -21.50 24.29 -33.30
CA MET A 492 -22.00 23.39 -32.25
C MET A 492 -21.94 24.05 -30.87
N THR A 493 -22.90 23.69 -30.02
CA THR A 493 -22.93 24.09 -28.61
C THR A 493 -22.82 22.84 -27.74
N MET A 494 -21.99 22.91 -26.71
CA MET A 494 -21.76 21.83 -25.74
C MET A 494 -21.78 22.39 -24.32
N THR A 495 -22.19 21.54 -23.36
CA THR A 495 -22.32 21.92 -21.94
C THR A 495 -21.37 21.12 -21.03
N PRO A 496 -20.04 21.29 -21.20
CA PRO A 496 -19.05 20.53 -20.46
C PRO A 496 -18.97 20.98 -18.99
N THR A 497 -18.48 20.10 -18.13
CA THR A 497 -18.19 20.39 -16.72
C THR A 497 -16.73 20.77 -16.56
N VAL A 498 -16.39 21.83 -15.84
CA VAL A 498 -14.99 22.11 -15.45
C VAL A 498 -14.48 20.98 -14.57
N VAL A 499 -13.35 20.36 -14.92
CA VAL A 499 -12.71 19.26 -14.19
C VAL A 499 -11.31 19.57 -13.70
N LEU A 500 -10.73 20.68 -14.15
CA LEU A 500 -9.47 21.24 -13.67
C LEU A 500 -9.57 22.76 -13.66
N LEU A 501 -9.18 23.37 -12.55
CA LEU A 501 -8.98 24.81 -12.40
C LEU A 501 -8.09 25.02 -11.17
N ASP A 502 -6.78 25.10 -11.39
CA ASP A 502 -5.79 25.40 -10.36
C ASP A 502 -4.67 26.26 -10.96
N ASP A 503 -3.59 26.50 -10.22
CA ASP A 503 -2.49 27.38 -10.66
C ASP A 503 -1.67 26.77 -11.81
N ARG A 504 -1.87 25.49 -12.10
CA ARG A 504 -1.17 24.70 -13.13
C ARG A 504 -2.07 24.39 -14.32
N GLY A 505 -3.27 24.96 -14.41
CA GLY A 505 -4.09 24.80 -15.60
C GLY A 505 -5.60 24.94 -15.45
N PHE A 506 -6.26 24.67 -16.56
CA PHE A 506 -7.71 24.70 -16.72
C PHE A 506 -8.16 23.54 -17.60
N GLY A 507 -9.36 23.01 -17.39
CA GLY A 507 -9.88 21.94 -18.22
C GLY A 507 -11.31 21.57 -17.91
N TRP A 508 -11.98 20.98 -18.89
CA TRP A 508 -13.38 20.62 -18.84
C TRP A 508 -13.64 19.25 -19.48
N GLN A 509 -14.77 18.63 -19.14
CA GLN A 509 -15.20 17.36 -19.71
C GLN A 509 -16.58 17.49 -20.35
N GLY A 510 -16.64 17.18 -21.64
CA GLY A 510 -17.87 17.11 -22.43
C GLY A 510 -18.32 15.69 -22.70
N HIS A 511 -19.61 15.52 -22.99
CA HIS A 511 -20.22 14.25 -23.39
C HIS A 511 -21.02 14.49 -24.68
N LEU A 512 -20.92 13.58 -25.64
CA LEU A 512 -21.73 13.64 -26.86
C LEU A 512 -23.22 13.53 -26.50
N ALA A 513 -24.03 14.48 -26.99
CA ALA A 513 -25.46 14.60 -26.68
C ALA A 513 -25.82 14.59 -25.17
N ASN A 514 -24.89 14.99 -24.28
CA ASN A 514 -25.03 14.89 -22.83
C ASN A 514 -25.30 13.46 -22.30
N TRP A 515 -24.92 12.42 -23.04
CA TRP A 515 -25.00 11.01 -22.61
C TRP A 515 -23.61 10.50 -22.17
N PRO A 516 -23.34 10.37 -20.86
CA PRO A 516 -22.05 9.90 -20.37
C PRO A 516 -21.76 8.47 -20.81
N GLY A 517 -20.50 8.18 -21.16
CA GLY A 517 -20.06 6.84 -21.57
C GLY A 517 -20.31 6.51 -23.04
N LEU A 518 -21.05 7.32 -23.79
CA LEU A 518 -21.29 7.09 -25.23
C LEU A 518 -20.06 7.54 -26.05
N PHE A 519 -19.66 8.80 -25.88
CA PHE A 519 -18.40 9.37 -26.34
C PHE A 519 -18.08 10.56 -25.41
N ASP A 520 -17.01 10.43 -24.64
CA ASP A 520 -16.60 11.41 -23.63
C ASP A 520 -15.28 12.06 -24.07
N GLY A 521 -15.19 13.38 -23.92
CA GLY A 521 -13.94 14.13 -24.16
C GLY A 521 -13.57 14.91 -22.90
N ARG A 522 -12.37 14.66 -22.36
CA ARG A 522 -11.77 15.47 -21.30
C ARG A 522 -10.67 16.35 -21.89
N HIS A 523 -10.97 17.63 -21.99
CA HIS A 523 -10.14 18.69 -22.55
C HIS A 523 -9.35 19.38 -21.42
N LEU A 524 -8.03 19.52 -21.58
CA LEU A 524 -7.10 19.99 -20.57
C LEU A 524 -6.08 20.96 -21.18
N PHE A 525 -5.85 22.07 -20.48
CA PHE A 525 -4.78 23.03 -20.69
C PHE A 525 -3.92 23.03 -19.44
N LEU A 526 -2.78 22.35 -19.51
CA LEU A 526 -1.81 22.25 -18.43
C LEU A 526 -0.72 23.28 -18.66
N LEU A 527 -0.41 24.06 -17.62
CA LEU A 527 0.59 25.12 -17.65
C LEU A 527 1.79 24.69 -16.79
N HIS A 528 2.96 24.71 -17.41
CA HIS A 528 4.23 24.41 -16.76
C HIS A 528 5.10 25.67 -16.81
N GLN A 529 5.65 26.07 -15.66
CA GLN A 529 6.59 27.19 -15.58
C GLN A 529 7.96 26.70 -16.06
N ASP A 530 8.48 27.30 -17.13
CA ASP A 530 9.82 27.04 -17.66
C ASP A 530 10.72 28.27 -17.44
N ALA A 531 12.03 28.15 -17.73
CA ALA A 531 13.01 29.19 -17.45
C ALA A 531 12.80 30.49 -18.25
N ASP A 532 12.30 30.37 -19.48
CA ASP A 532 12.12 31.49 -20.44
C ASP A 532 10.65 31.88 -20.66
N GLY A 533 9.72 31.35 -19.87
CA GLY A 533 8.28 31.60 -20.03
C GLY A 533 7.40 30.46 -19.51
N THR A 534 6.31 30.19 -20.21
CA THR A 534 5.33 29.15 -19.84
C THR A 534 5.16 28.16 -20.97
N ARG A 535 5.24 26.87 -20.66
CA ARG A 535 4.87 25.80 -21.58
C ARG A 535 3.43 25.38 -21.35
N LEU A 536 2.61 25.56 -22.38
CA LEU A 536 1.23 25.09 -22.43
C LEU A 536 1.21 23.69 -23.06
N GLU A 537 0.78 22.67 -22.32
CA GLU A 537 0.33 21.39 -22.86
C GLU A 537 -1.19 21.41 -23.00
N HIS A 538 -1.69 21.26 -24.22
CA HIS A 538 -3.11 21.17 -24.55
C HIS A 538 -3.43 19.74 -24.97
N ARG A 539 -4.23 19.06 -24.14
CA ARG A 539 -4.51 17.63 -24.19
C ARG A 539 -6.02 17.34 -24.19
N GLU A 540 -6.45 16.39 -25.00
CA GLU A 540 -7.78 15.80 -24.98
C GLU A 540 -7.68 14.29 -24.76
N GLU A 541 -8.33 13.80 -23.71
CA GLU A 541 -8.41 12.40 -23.33
C GLU A 541 -9.79 11.86 -23.68
N PHE A 542 -9.87 10.89 -24.60
CA PHE A 542 -11.14 10.39 -25.10
C PHE A 542 -11.59 9.09 -24.41
N GLY A 543 -12.90 8.97 -24.20
CA GLY A 543 -13.57 7.82 -23.60
C GLY A 543 -14.90 7.46 -24.28
N GLY A 544 -15.58 6.46 -23.71
CA GLY A 544 -16.88 5.98 -24.17
C GLY A 544 -16.85 4.87 -25.23
N VAL A 545 -17.99 4.18 -25.40
CA VAL A 545 -18.08 2.95 -26.21
C VAL A 545 -17.94 3.21 -27.72
N LEU A 546 -18.32 4.40 -28.20
CA LEU A 546 -18.20 4.78 -29.62
C LEU A 546 -16.83 5.39 -29.98
N TYR A 547 -15.85 5.42 -29.07
CA TYR A 547 -14.52 5.97 -29.33
C TYR A 547 -13.87 5.40 -30.61
N THR A 548 -13.80 4.06 -30.70
CA THR A 548 -13.13 3.35 -31.80
C THR A 548 -13.77 3.64 -33.18
N PRO A 549 -15.11 3.55 -33.37
CA PRO A 549 -15.72 3.91 -34.65
C PRO A 549 -15.62 5.41 -34.97
N LEU A 550 -15.78 6.32 -34.00
CA LEU A 550 -15.74 7.77 -34.26
C LEU A 550 -14.34 8.26 -34.65
N MET A 551 -13.28 7.82 -33.95
CA MET A 551 -11.92 8.31 -34.19
C MET A 551 -11.18 7.53 -35.27
N GLY A 552 -11.49 6.23 -35.45
CA GLY A 552 -10.85 5.38 -36.44
C GLY A 552 -11.47 5.44 -37.83
N TRP A 553 -12.81 5.48 -37.94
CA TRP A 553 -13.51 5.31 -39.23
C TRP A 553 -13.88 6.63 -39.92
N LEU A 554 -14.06 7.72 -39.16
CA LEU A 554 -14.46 9.04 -39.66
C LEU A 554 -13.30 10.07 -39.78
N GLY A 555 -12.07 9.69 -39.44
CA GLY A 555 -10.88 10.52 -39.63
C GLY A 555 -10.81 11.80 -38.79
N MET A 556 -11.50 11.85 -37.64
CA MET A 556 -11.59 13.05 -36.79
C MET A 556 -10.26 13.45 -36.15
N GLY A 557 -9.41 12.50 -35.75
CA GLY A 557 -8.23 12.78 -34.91
C GLY A 557 -7.23 13.79 -35.49
N ALA A 558 -6.93 13.72 -36.79
CA ALA A 558 -6.02 14.68 -37.44
C ALA A 558 -6.61 16.10 -37.50
N LYS A 559 -7.93 16.22 -37.69
CA LYS A 559 -8.63 17.52 -37.72
C LYS A 559 -8.66 18.15 -36.32
N THR A 560 -8.90 17.35 -35.28
CA THR A 560 -8.88 17.82 -33.89
C THR A 560 -7.49 18.32 -33.49
N LYS A 561 -6.41 17.58 -33.82
CA LYS A 561 -5.03 17.99 -33.52
C LYS A 561 -4.67 19.33 -34.17
N ASN A 562 -4.99 19.52 -35.45
CA ASN A 562 -4.74 20.78 -36.14
C ASN A 562 -5.52 21.96 -35.52
N GLY A 563 -6.74 21.71 -35.03
CA GLY A 563 -7.52 22.72 -34.29
C GLY A 563 -6.87 23.13 -32.97
N PHE A 564 -6.25 22.18 -32.26
CA PHE A 564 -5.55 22.47 -31.00
C PHE A 564 -4.26 23.26 -31.24
N GLU A 565 -3.50 22.92 -32.28
CA GLU A 565 -2.30 23.67 -32.68
C GLU A 565 -2.65 25.12 -33.06
N ALA A 566 -3.75 25.33 -33.80
CA ALA A 566 -4.25 26.67 -34.11
C ALA A 566 -4.70 27.44 -32.85
N PHE A 567 -5.37 26.79 -31.90
CA PHE A 567 -5.78 27.43 -30.64
C PHE A 567 -4.57 27.86 -29.80
N ASN A 568 -3.57 26.97 -29.68
CA ASN A 568 -2.35 27.21 -28.94
C ASN A 568 -1.57 28.42 -29.49
N GLN A 569 -1.51 28.58 -30.82
CA GLN A 569 -0.90 29.75 -31.46
C GLN A 569 -1.66 31.05 -31.19
N ALA A 570 -3.00 30.99 -31.10
CA ALA A 570 -3.82 32.14 -30.73
C ALA A 570 -3.57 32.56 -29.27
N ILE A 571 -3.56 31.60 -28.33
CA ILE A 571 -3.23 31.83 -26.91
C ILE A 571 -1.81 32.42 -26.78
N LYS A 572 -0.82 31.83 -27.46
CA LYS A 572 0.57 32.32 -27.48
C LYS A 572 0.64 33.78 -27.94
N SER A 573 0.06 34.07 -29.10
CA SER A 573 0.06 35.41 -29.70
C SER A 573 -0.56 36.45 -28.75
N ARG A 574 -1.68 36.10 -28.11
CA ARG A 574 -2.38 36.99 -27.18
C ARG A 574 -1.63 37.17 -25.87
N ALA A 575 -1.12 36.11 -25.26
CA ALA A 575 -0.35 36.19 -24.01
C ALA A 575 0.97 36.96 -24.20
N GLU A 576 1.67 36.78 -25.32
CA GLU A 576 2.87 37.55 -25.66
C GLU A 576 2.55 39.01 -26.04
N GLU A 577 1.36 39.32 -26.58
CA GLU A 577 0.90 40.70 -26.74
C GLU A 577 0.63 41.36 -25.37
N VAL A 578 -0.07 40.67 -24.46
CA VAL A 578 -0.38 41.17 -23.11
C VAL A 578 0.89 41.35 -22.28
N ALA A 579 1.85 40.42 -22.35
CA ALA A 579 3.13 40.52 -21.62
C ALA A 579 4.07 41.62 -22.14
N ARG A 580 3.78 42.23 -23.30
CA ARG A 580 4.54 43.37 -23.88
C ARG A 580 3.92 44.74 -23.61
N LYS A 581 2.76 44.78 -22.94
CA LYS A 581 2.01 46.00 -22.60
C LYS A 581 2.14 46.32 -21.10
#